data_AF-A0A7X5VTQ4-F1
#
_entry.id   AF-A0A7X5VTQ4-F1
#
_cell.length_a   1.000
_cell.length_b   1.000
_cell.length_c   1.000
_cell.angle_alpha   90.00
_cell.angle_beta   90.00
_cell.angle_gamma   90.00
#
_symmetry.space_group_name_H-M   'P 1'
#
loop_
_entity.id
_entity.type
_entity.pdbx_description
1 polymer ?
#
loop_
_entity_poly.entity_id
_entity_poly.type
_entity_poly.pdbx_seq_one_letter_code
_entity_poly.pdbx_strand_id
1 'polypeptide(L)'
;VAPPTMAPITSIMGEIMLVGMQSDRHSQMDVRTLADWTVRKRLLAVPGVAQVVPLGGMVREYQVLVQPDRLRAYGVSVSEV
;
A
#
# COMPACT_ATOMS: atom_id res chain seq x y z
N VAL A 1 -27.44 24.38 11.47
CA VAL A 1 -26.85 24.09 10.14
C VAL A 1 -25.58 23.29 10.39
N ALA A 2 -25.45 22.09 9.84
CA ALA A 2 -24.23 21.29 10.00
C ALA A 2 -23.06 21.99 9.27
N PRO A 3 -21.84 21.97 9.82
CA PRO A 3 -20.69 22.54 9.13
C PRO A 3 -20.46 21.79 7.81
N PRO A 4 -20.05 22.49 6.73
CA PRO A 4 -19.76 21.85 5.46
C PRO A 4 -18.62 20.83 5.64
N THR A 5 -18.79 19.64 5.07
CA THR A 5 -17.76 18.60 5.05
C THR A 5 -17.37 18.30 3.61
N MET A 6 -16.09 17.97 3.39
CA MET A 6 -15.64 17.56 2.06
C MET A 6 -16.14 16.15 1.75
N ALA A 7 -16.84 16.01 0.63
CA ALA A 7 -17.15 14.71 0.04
C ALA A 7 -15.89 14.12 -0.63
N PRO A 8 -15.84 12.80 -0.89
CA PRO A 8 -14.74 12.19 -1.62
C PRO A 8 -14.50 12.89 -2.96
N ILE A 9 -13.23 13.07 -3.31
CA ILE A 9 -12.82 13.72 -4.57
C ILE A 9 -13.14 12.86 -5.81
N THR A 10 -13.64 11.64 -5.64
CA THR A 10 -13.96 10.70 -6.71
C THR A 10 -15.40 10.20 -6.64
N SER A 11 -15.98 9.93 -7.81
CA SER A 11 -17.28 9.26 -7.96
C SER A 11 -17.08 7.76 -8.12
N ILE A 12 -18.03 6.94 -7.62
CA ILE A 12 -18.05 5.49 -7.85
C ILE A 12 -18.19 5.17 -9.35
N MET A 13 -18.92 6.01 -10.11
CA MET A 13 -18.99 5.90 -11.58
C MET A 13 -17.72 6.40 -12.30
N GLY A 14 -16.74 6.92 -11.57
CA GLY A 14 -15.49 7.45 -12.11
C GLY A 14 -14.41 6.39 -12.38
N GLU A 15 -14.67 5.13 -12.05
CA GLU A 15 -13.78 4.03 -12.40
C GLU A 15 -13.94 3.69 -13.89
N ILE A 16 -12.95 4.07 -14.69
CA ILE A 16 -13.00 3.94 -16.16
C ILE A 16 -12.08 2.85 -16.70
N MET A 17 -11.15 2.33 -15.91
CA MET A 17 -10.12 1.40 -16.39
C MET A 17 -9.58 0.51 -15.26
N LEU A 18 -9.46 -0.79 -15.60
CA LEU A 18 -8.77 -1.80 -14.80
C LEU A 18 -7.50 -2.23 -15.54
N VAL A 19 -6.36 -2.26 -14.83
CA VAL A 19 -5.06 -2.66 -15.38
C VAL A 19 -4.49 -3.83 -14.59
N GLY A 20 -4.22 -4.94 -15.27
CA GLY A 20 -3.55 -6.11 -14.70
C GLY A 20 -2.03 -6.07 -14.90
N MET A 21 -1.27 -6.38 -13.85
CA MET A 21 0.18 -6.55 -13.93
C MET A 21 0.57 -8.00 -13.67
N GLN A 22 1.35 -8.60 -14.58
CA GLN A 22 1.78 -10.00 -14.51
C GLN A 22 3.27 -10.10 -14.84
N SER A 23 3.94 -11.09 -14.24
CA SER A 23 5.35 -11.38 -14.50
C SER A 23 5.66 -12.84 -14.17
N ASP A 24 6.39 -13.51 -15.04
CA ASP A 24 6.85 -14.90 -14.84
C ASP A 24 8.21 -14.96 -14.13
N ARG A 25 8.86 -13.81 -13.90
CA ARG A 25 10.24 -13.73 -13.37
C ARG A 25 10.36 -12.94 -12.08
N HIS A 26 9.28 -12.31 -11.61
CA HIS A 26 9.29 -11.44 -10.45
C HIS A 26 8.35 -11.96 -9.37
N SER A 27 8.69 -11.74 -8.10
CA SER A 27 7.81 -12.10 -7.00
C SER A 27 6.57 -11.20 -6.99
N GLN A 28 5.48 -11.65 -6.35
CA GLN A 28 4.28 -10.81 -6.16
C GLN A 28 4.60 -9.50 -5.44
N MET A 29 5.60 -9.50 -4.56
CA MET A 29 6.04 -8.30 -3.84
C MET A 29 6.74 -7.31 -4.77
N ASP A 30 7.56 -7.78 -5.71
CA ASP A 30 8.24 -6.92 -6.68
C ASP A 30 7.25 -6.30 -7.66
N VAL A 31 6.30 -7.10 -8.15
CA VAL A 31 5.22 -6.61 -9.02
C VAL A 31 4.38 -5.56 -8.29
N ARG A 32 4.00 -5.82 -7.03
CA ARG A 32 3.28 -4.84 -6.20
C ARG A 32 4.09 -3.57 -5.95
N THR A 33 5.38 -3.71 -5.66
CA THR A 33 6.29 -2.56 -5.48
C THR A 33 6.34 -1.71 -6.76
N LEU A 34 6.44 -2.32 -7.94
CA LEU A 34 6.42 -1.60 -9.21
C LEU A 34 5.08 -0.87 -9.43
N ALA A 35 3.96 -1.52 -9.10
CA ALA A 35 2.63 -0.95 -9.20
C ALA A 35 2.51 0.32 -8.33
N ASP A 36 2.90 0.23 -7.05
CA ASP A 36 2.76 1.31 -6.07
C ASP A 36 3.70 2.49 -6.35
N TRP A 37 4.96 2.20 -6.65
CA TRP A 37 6.01 3.22 -6.67
C TRP A 37 6.27 3.81 -8.04
N THR A 38 5.86 3.12 -9.11
CA THR A 38 6.14 3.53 -10.48
C THR A 38 4.88 3.74 -11.30
N VAL A 39 4.06 2.69 -11.47
CA VAL A 39 2.90 2.74 -12.38
C VAL A 39 1.84 3.71 -11.85
N ARG A 40 1.47 3.58 -10.57
CA ARG A 40 0.51 4.47 -9.91
C ARG A 40 0.88 5.94 -10.06
N LYS A 41 2.16 6.29 -9.82
CA LYS A 41 2.64 7.69 -9.92
C LYS A 41 2.53 8.23 -11.34
N ARG A 42 2.85 7.40 -12.35
CA ARG A 42 2.74 7.79 -13.76
C ARG A 42 1.29 7.99 -14.19
N LEU A 43 0.38 7.12 -13.76
CA LEU A 43 -1.05 7.27 -14.04
C LEU A 43 -1.65 8.51 -13.37
N LEU A 44 -1.29 8.78 -12.12
CA LEU A 44 -1.71 10.01 -11.40
C LEU A 44 -1.15 11.29 -12.02
N ALA A 45 -0.07 11.22 -12.80
CA ALA A 45 0.48 12.37 -13.50
C ALA A 45 -0.32 12.76 -14.76
N VAL A 46 -1.23 11.90 -15.23
CA VAL A 46 -2.08 12.19 -16.39
C VAL A 46 -3.18 13.18 -15.97
N PRO A 47 -3.33 14.33 -16.67
CA PRO A 47 -4.38 15.29 -16.37
C PRO A 47 -5.78 14.67 -16.38
N GLY A 48 -6.56 14.92 -15.34
CA GLY A 48 -7.92 14.38 -15.18
C GLY A 48 -7.99 13.05 -14.42
N VAL A 49 -6.86 12.41 -14.10
CA VAL A 49 -6.83 11.22 -13.25
C VAL A 49 -6.77 11.62 -11.78
N ALA A 50 -7.91 11.54 -11.09
CA ALA A 50 -7.99 11.90 -9.66
C ALA A 50 -7.49 10.79 -8.72
N GLN A 51 -7.59 9.52 -9.12
CA GLN A 51 -7.29 8.38 -8.24
C GLN A 51 -6.81 7.16 -9.02
N VAL A 52 -5.88 6.42 -8.42
CA VAL A 52 -5.39 5.11 -8.90
C VAL A 52 -5.19 4.22 -7.68
N VAL A 53 -5.86 3.07 -7.65
CA VAL A 53 -5.86 2.14 -6.52
C VAL A 53 -5.22 0.81 -6.93
N PRO A 54 -3.99 0.51 -6.46
CA PRO A 54 -3.39 -0.80 -6.62
C PRO A 54 -4.12 -1.84 -5.75
N LEU A 55 -4.51 -2.96 -6.35
CA LEU A 55 -5.23 -4.05 -5.68
C LEU A 55 -4.41 -5.35 -5.76
N GLY A 56 -4.46 -6.14 -4.68
CA GLY A 56 -3.79 -7.46 -4.60
C GLY A 56 -2.26 -7.39 -4.45
N GLY A 57 -1.60 -8.54 -4.63
CA GLY A 57 -0.16 -8.69 -4.44
C GLY A 57 0.28 -8.64 -2.96
N MET A 58 1.59 -8.67 -2.74
CA MET A 58 2.20 -8.67 -1.40
C MET A 58 2.82 -7.31 -1.12
N VAL A 59 2.45 -6.65 -0.03
CA VAL A 59 3.06 -5.38 0.40
C VAL A 59 4.35 -5.68 1.15
N ARG A 60 5.39 -4.88 0.90
CA ARG A 60 6.65 -4.99 1.62
C ARG A 60 6.50 -4.33 3.00
N GLU A 61 6.63 -5.13 4.04
CA GLU A 61 6.57 -4.70 5.43
C GLU A 61 7.83 -5.17 6.16
N TYR A 62 8.34 -4.32 7.05
CA TYR A 62 9.39 -4.71 7.97
C TYR A 62 8.75 -5.30 9.22
N GLN A 63 8.88 -6.61 9.39
CA GLN A 63 8.38 -7.31 10.58
C GLN A 63 9.54 -7.54 11.54
N VAL A 64 9.43 -6.99 12.74
CA VAL A 64 10.34 -7.27 13.85
C VAL A 64 9.74 -8.40 14.66
N LEU A 65 10.33 -9.59 14.54
CA LEU A 65 9.87 -10.79 15.25
C LEU A 65 10.68 -10.97 16.54
N VAL A 66 10.09 -10.56 17.67
CA VAL A 66 10.71 -10.68 18.99
C VAL A 66 10.58 -12.09 19.55
N GLN A 67 11.61 -12.53 20.29
CA GLN A 67 11.59 -13.80 21.04
C GLN A 67 11.45 -13.52 22.54
N PRO A 68 10.26 -13.72 23.14
CA PRO A 68 10.01 -13.34 24.53
C PRO A 68 10.95 -13.99 25.55
N ASP A 69 11.36 -15.25 25.31
CA ASP A 69 12.25 -15.96 26.23
C ASP A 69 13.65 -15.36 26.25
N ARG A 70 14.17 -14.88 25.11
CA ARG A 70 15.45 -14.17 25.05
C ARG A 70 15.36 -12.81 25.73
N LEU A 71 14.27 -12.07 25.49
CA LEU A 71 14.04 -10.77 26.14
C LEU A 71 14.06 -10.90 27.68
N ARG A 72 13.37 -11.92 28.21
CA ARG A 72 13.40 -12.25 29.64
C ARG A 72 14.80 -12.59 30.15
N ALA A 73 15.57 -13.37 29.39
CA ALA A 73 16.94 -13.73 29.77
C ALA A 73 17.89 -12.53 29.82
N TYR A 74 17.63 -11.51 29.00
CA TYR A 74 18.36 -10.23 29.02
C TYR A 74 17.74 -9.19 29.96
N GLY A 75 16.63 -9.50 30.64
CA GLY A 75 15.92 -8.56 31.52
C GLY A 75 15.27 -7.38 30.79
N VAL A 76 15.04 -7.49 29.48
CA VAL A 76 14.48 -6.43 28.62
C VAL A 76 13.00 -6.71 28.34
N SER A 77 12.18 -5.67 28.35
CA SER A 77 10.76 -5.74 28.00
C SER A 77 10.52 -5.51 26.51
N VAL A 78 9.38 -5.98 25.98
CA VAL A 78 9.00 -5.75 24.57
C VAL A 78 8.87 -4.25 24.26
N SER A 79 8.50 -3.42 25.23
CA SER A 79 8.39 -1.97 25.09
C SER A 79 9.74 -1.24 24.95
N GLU A 80 10.85 -1.91 25.25
CA GLU A 80 12.20 -1.36 25.15
C GLU A 80 12.90 -1.72 23.83
N VAL A 81 12.21 -2.41 22.91
CA VAL A 81 12.75 -2.93 21.63
C VAL A 81 11.93 -2.44 20.45
#